data_AF-A0A9E7HG71-F1
#
_entry.id   AF-A0A9E7HG71-F1
#
_cell.length_a   1.000
_cell.length_b   1.000
_cell.length_c   1.000
_cell.angle_alpha   90.00
_cell.angle_beta   90.00
_cell.angle_gamma   90.00
#
_symmetry.space_group_name_H-M   'P 1'
#
loop_
_entity.id
_entity.type
_entity.pdbx_description
1 polymer ?
#
loop_
_entity_poly.entity_id
_entity_poly.type
_entity_poly.pdbx_seq_one_letter_code
_entity_poly.pdbx_strand_id
1 'polypeptide(L)'
;MAERGCYVSPQQCEDKFNDLNKRYKRLTDILGRGTSCKVVENPALLDRLNLSEKMKDDVRKILSSKHLFYEEMCSYHLEEKKLHIQAQMLELKKQRYKWQRFSKKKDRELNMMRMENERMKLENECLSLELRQKEMELDLTSKKTQLCKII
;
A
#
# COMPACT_ATOMS: atom_id res chain seq x y z
N MET A 1 11.99 23.36 -28.03
CA MET A 1 12.68 22.52 -29.05
C MET A 1 13.04 23.38 -30.25
N ALA A 2 13.96 24.34 -30.11
CA ALA A 2 14.38 25.24 -31.19
C ALA A 2 15.90 25.51 -31.18
N GLU A 3 16.68 24.71 -30.44
CA GLU A 3 18.12 24.97 -30.28
C GLU A 3 19.00 24.27 -31.33
N ARG A 4 18.43 23.45 -32.22
CA ARG A 4 19.19 22.75 -33.29
C ARG A 4 18.64 22.91 -34.70
N GLY A 5 17.77 23.90 -34.96
CA GLY A 5 17.34 24.22 -36.32
C GLY A 5 16.44 23.19 -37.02
N CYS A 6 15.92 22.19 -36.31
CA CYS A 6 14.92 21.26 -36.85
C CYS A 6 13.50 21.72 -36.45
N TYR A 7 12.70 22.12 -37.43
CA TYR A 7 11.28 22.44 -37.25
C TYR A 7 10.47 21.14 -37.32
N VAL A 8 10.33 20.46 -36.19
CA VAL A 8 9.51 19.23 -36.07
C VAL A 8 8.21 19.54 -35.33
N SER A 9 7.09 19.09 -35.89
CA SER A 9 5.78 19.16 -35.24
C SER A 9 5.75 18.26 -34.00
N PRO A 10 5.06 18.64 -32.91
CA PRO A 10 4.84 17.77 -31.76
C PRO A 10 4.33 16.38 -32.13
N GLN A 11 3.48 16.28 -33.16
CA GLN A 11 2.95 15.00 -33.65
C GLN A 11 4.07 14.11 -34.22
N GLN A 12 5.01 14.69 -34.98
CA GLN A 12 6.14 13.94 -35.54
C GLN A 12 7.06 13.41 -34.44
N CYS A 13 7.22 14.17 -33.35
CA CYS A 13 7.95 13.73 -32.18
C CYS A 13 7.25 12.56 -31.46
N GLU A 14 5.93 12.66 -31.27
CA GLU A 14 5.12 11.63 -30.63
C GLU A 14 5.10 10.33 -31.45
N ASP A 15 4.87 10.41 -32.76
CA ASP A 15 4.88 9.25 -33.65
C ASP A 15 6.24 8.56 -33.65
N LYS A 16 7.33 9.34 -33.65
CA LYS A 16 8.69 8.81 -33.56
C LYS A 16 8.96 8.11 -32.23
N PHE A 17 8.51 8.70 -31.13
CA PHE A 17 8.61 8.10 -29.81
C PHE A 17 7.80 6.80 -29.72
N ASN A 18 6.59 6.78 -30.27
CA ASN A 18 5.74 5.60 -30.28
C ASN A 18 6.36 4.44 -31.05
N ASP A 19 7.00 4.70 -32.20
CA ASP A 19 7.76 3.68 -32.93
C ASP A 19 8.96 3.13 -32.12
N LEU A 20 9.73 4.02 -31.49
CA LEU A 20 10.84 3.62 -30.61
C LEU A 20 10.35 2.77 -29.43
N ASN A 21 9.28 3.21 -28.77
CA ASN A 21 8.68 2.52 -27.63
C ASN A 21 8.14 1.15 -28.04
N LYS A 22 7.54 1.03 -29.23
CA LYS A 22 7.06 -0.24 -29.78
C LYS A 22 8.21 -1.23 -30.01
N ARG A 23 9.33 -0.76 -30.57
CA ARG A 23 10.54 -1.59 -30.76
C ARG A 23 11.17 -1.99 -29.44
N TYR A 24 11.28 -1.07 -28.49
CA TYR A 24 11.79 -1.33 -27.14
C TYR A 24 10.95 -2.38 -26.40
N LYS A 25 9.62 -2.24 -26.42
CA LYS A 25 8.69 -3.20 -25.82
C LYS A 25 8.87 -4.58 -26.44
N ARG A 26 8.85 -4.69 -27.77
CA ARG A 26 9.04 -5.97 -28.46
C ARG A 26 10.39 -6.64 -28.14
N LEU A 27 11.48 -5.87 -28.09
CA LEU A 27 12.79 -6.38 -27.70
C LEU A 27 12.82 -6.91 -26.26
N THR A 28 12.18 -6.15 -25.36
CA THR A 28 12.08 -6.50 -23.93
C THR A 28 11.17 -7.70 -23.70
N ASP A 29 10.11 -7.86 -24.49
CA ASP A 29 9.18 -9.00 -24.39
C ASP A 29 9.84 -10.30 -24.88
N ILE A 30 10.73 -10.23 -25.88
CA ILE A 30 11.45 -11.38 -26.43
C ILE A 30 12.59 -11.83 -25.51
N LEU A 31 13.43 -10.89 -25.03
CA LEU A 31 14.67 -11.22 -24.31
C LEU A 31 14.56 -11.07 -22.78
N GLY A 32 13.61 -10.26 -22.31
CA GLY A 32 13.54 -9.80 -20.92
C GLY A 32 14.51 -8.65 -20.63
N ARG A 33 14.12 -7.74 -19.73
CA ARG A 33 14.85 -6.48 -19.42
C ARG A 33 16.35 -6.66 -19.17
N GLY A 34 16.76 -7.67 -18.42
CA GLY A 34 18.17 -7.88 -18.07
C GLY A 34 19.02 -8.44 -19.23
N THR A 35 18.44 -9.30 -20.06
CA THR A 35 19.13 -9.88 -21.22
C THR A 35 19.18 -8.90 -22.38
N SER A 36 18.13 -8.09 -22.56
CA SER A 36 18.07 -7.05 -23.59
C SER A 36 19.24 -6.07 -23.48
N CYS A 37 19.60 -5.59 -22.27
CA CYS A 37 20.77 -4.70 -22.10
C CYS A 37 22.06 -5.34 -22.60
N LYS A 38 22.33 -6.60 -22.21
CA LYS A 38 23.54 -7.33 -22.60
C LYS A 38 23.61 -7.58 -24.10
N VAL A 39 22.48 -7.91 -24.73
CA VAL A 39 22.40 -8.16 -26.18
C VAL A 39 22.49 -6.88 -26.99
N VAL A 40 22.02 -5.75 -26.46
CA VAL A 40 22.22 -4.43 -27.08
C VAL A 40 23.68 -4.01 -27.04
N GLU A 41 24.38 -4.24 -25.92
CA GLU A 41 25.82 -3.98 -25.78
C GLU A 41 26.68 -4.90 -26.65
N ASN A 42 26.31 -6.18 -26.75
CA ASN A 42 27.01 -7.17 -27.57
C ASN A 42 26.03 -8.08 -28.33
N PRO A 43 25.69 -7.76 -29.59
CA PRO A 43 24.76 -8.54 -30.40
C PRO A 43 25.17 -10.00 -30.64
N ALA A 44 26.46 -10.34 -30.55
CA ALA A 44 26.94 -11.71 -30.73
C ALA A 44 26.46 -12.67 -29.61
N LEU A 45 25.99 -12.13 -28.48
CA LEU A 45 25.42 -12.94 -27.40
C LEU A 45 24.07 -13.57 -27.79
N LEU A 46 23.38 -13.01 -28.79
CA LEU A 46 22.06 -13.49 -29.23
C LEU A 46 22.10 -14.93 -29.75
N ASP A 47 23.16 -15.32 -30.45
CA ASP A 47 23.26 -16.64 -31.07
C ASP A 47 23.39 -17.76 -30.02
N ARG A 48 23.93 -17.43 -28.84
CA ARG A 48 24.06 -18.35 -27.69
C ARG A 48 22.75 -18.53 -26.90
N LEU A 49 21.72 -17.73 -27.17
CA LEU A 49 20.44 -17.84 -26.47
C LEU A 49 19.60 -18.99 -27.04
N ASN A 50 18.91 -19.73 -26.16
CA ASN A 50 17.94 -20.78 -26.52
C ASN A 50 16.62 -20.16 -26.98
N LEU A 51 16.66 -19.46 -28.13
CA LEU A 51 15.51 -18.83 -28.77
C LEU A 51 15.31 -19.41 -30.17
N SER A 52 14.06 -19.40 -30.63
CA SER A 52 13.74 -19.74 -32.03
C SER A 52 14.46 -18.79 -32.99
N GLU A 53 14.92 -19.29 -34.14
CA GLU A 53 15.62 -18.47 -35.14
C GLU A 53 14.76 -17.28 -35.59
N LYS A 54 13.44 -17.45 -35.65
CA LYS A 54 12.49 -16.36 -35.93
C LYS A 54 12.59 -15.21 -34.92
N MET A 55 12.73 -15.54 -33.63
CA MET A 55 12.86 -14.53 -32.56
C MET A 55 14.24 -13.85 -32.61
N LYS A 56 15.30 -14.59 -32.96
CA LYS A 56 16.64 -14.03 -33.16
C LYS A 56 16.68 -13.07 -34.34
N ASP A 57 16.02 -13.40 -35.45
CA ASP A 57 15.89 -12.51 -36.61
C ASP A 57 15.13 -11.22 -36.27
N ASP A 58 14.05 -11.31 -35.51
CA ASP A 58 13.29 -10.14 -35.05
C ASP A 58 14.17 -9.21 -34.18
N VAL A 59 14.96 -9.79 -33.29
CA VAL A 59 15.92 -9.03 -32.46
C VAL A 59 17.00 -8.39 -33.32
N ARG A 60 17.63 -9.12 -34.26
CA ARG A 60 18.63 -8.55 -35.18
C ARG A 60 18.04 -7.39 -35.97
N LYS A 61 16.80 -7.49 -36.46
CA LYS A 61 16.11 -6.39 -37.15
C LYS A 61 15.94 -5.17 -36.25
N ILE A 62 15.53 -5.37 -35.00
CA ILE A 62 15.38 -4.27 -34.04
C ILE A 62 16.74 -3.59 -33.78
N LEU A 63 17.80 -4.38 -33.53
CA LEU A 63 19.15 -3.89 -33.25
C LEU A 63 19.83 -3.25 -34.46
N SER A 64 19.46 -3.67 -35.68
CA SER A 64 20.00 -3.09 -36.92
C SER A 64 19.56 -1.64 -37.16
N SER A 65 18.57 -1.14 -36.42
CA SER A 65 18.13 0.25 -36.51
C SER A 65 19.18 1.20 -35.91
N LYS A 66 19.75 2.08 -36.75
CA LYS A 66 20.77 3.10 -36.38
C LYS A 66 20.37 4.05 -35.24
N HIS A 67 19.10 4.07 -34.86
CA HIS A 67 18.50 4.95 -33.87
C HIS A 67 17.66 4.15 -32.89
N LEU A 68 18.27 3.19 -32.19
CA LEU A 68 17.55 2.38 -31.22
C LEU A 68 17.30 3.13 -29.89
N PHE A 69 18.17 4.08 -29.50
CA PHE A 69 18.08 4.87 -28.25
C PHE A 69 17.69 4.00 -27.04
N TYR A 70 18.31 2.83 -26.94
CA TYR A 70 17.88 1.80 -25.99
C TYR A 70 18.09 2.23 -24.55
N GLU A 71 19.22 2.89 -24.27
CA GLU A 71 19.57 3.36 -22.94
C GLU A 71 18.60 4.46 -22.47
N GLU A 72 18.26 5.41 -23.34
CA GLU A 72 17.30 6.47 -23.05
C GLU A 72 15.89 5.90 -22.86
N MET A 73 15.48 4.92 -23.69
CA MET A 73 14.22 4.20 -23.52
C MET A 73 14.21 3.41 -22.20
N CYS A 74 15.31 2.74 -21.85
CA CYS A 74 15.45 2.06 -20.56
C CYS A 74 15.26 3.03 -19.40
N SER A 75 15.96 4.16 -19.42
CA SER A 75 15.88 5.19 -18.38
C SER A 75 14.46 5.74 -18.25
N TYR A 76 13.81 6.07 -19.38
CA TYR A 76 12.41 6.52 -19.40
C TYR A 76 11.47 5.51 -18.72
N HIS A 77 11.56 4.23 -19.08
CA HIS A 77 10.73 3.17 -18.51
C HIS A 77 11.02 2.91 -17.03
N LEU A 78 12.25 3.14 -16.57
CA LEU A 78 12.60 3.04 -15.15
C LEU A 78 12.00 4.20 -14.35
N GLU A 79 12.06 5.41 -14.89
CA GLU A 79 11.47 6.59 -14.27
C GLU A 79 9.94 6.53 -14.22
N GLU A 80 9.30 6.09 -15.31
CA GLU A 80 7.85 5.86 -15.35
C GLU A 80 7.40 4.88 -14.26
N LYS A 81 8.12 3.76 -14.10
CA LYS A 81 7.82 2.78 -13.04
C LYS A 81 8.04 3.35 -11.64
N LYS A 82 9.12 4.11 -11.44
CA LYS A 82 9.39 4.76 -10.17
C LYS A 82 8.23 5.69 -9.79
N LEU A 83 7.76 6.50 -10.73
CA LEU A 83 6.61 7.38 -10.54
C LEU A 83 5.33 6.58 -10.26
N HIS A 84 5.09 5.49 -10.99
CA HIS A 84 3.94 4.61 -10.75
C HIS A 84 3.94 4.03 -9.32
N ILE A 85 5.08 3.50 -8.87
CA ILE A 85 5.23 2.95 -7.51
C ILE A 85 5.03 4.06 -6.46
N GLN A 86 5.59 5.25 -6.69
CA GLN A 86 5.39 6.40 -5.79
C GLN A 86 3.92 6.81 -5.69
N ALA A 87 3.20 6.81 -6.82
CA ALA A 87 1.76 7.11 -6.84
C ALA A 87 0.95 6.05 -6.06
N GLN A 88 1.24 4.77 -6.26
CA GLN A 88 0.62 3.68 -5.50
C GLN A 88 0.92 3.80 -4.00
N MET A 89 2.17 4.11 -3.64
CA MET A 89 2.58 4.33 -2.25
C MET A 89 1.82 5.50 -1.61
N LEU A 90 1.63 6.60 -2.34
CA LEU A 90 0.88 7.75 -1.86
C LEU A 90 -0.59 7.38 -1.60
N GLU A 91 -1.21 6.61 -2.48
CA GLU A 91 -2.59 6.16 -2.30
C GLU A 91 -2.73 5.25 -1.07
N LEU A 92 -1.82 4.28 -0.90
CA LEU A 92 -1.80 3.44 0.30
C LEU A 92 -1.60 4.26 1.59
N LYS A 93 -0.75 5.29 1.56
CA LYS A 93 -0.57 6.22 2.69
C LYS A 93 -1.86 6.96 3.04
N LYS A 94 -2.63 7.42 2.04
CA LYS A 94 -3.94 8.06 2.26
C LYS A 94 -4.92 7.09 2.90
N GLN A 95 -5.01 5.86 2.40
CA GLN A 95 -5.88 4.82 2.98
C GLN A 95 -5.50 4.51 4.43
N ARG A 96 -4.20 4.33 4.71
CA ARG A 96 -3.68 4.11 6.07
C ARG A 96 -4.03 5.27 7.01
N TYR A 97 -3.91 6.51 6.55
CA TYR A 97 -4.25 7.68 7.36
C TYR A 97 -5.75 7.72 7.70
N LYS A 98 -6.62 7.46 6.71
CA LYS A 98 -8.07 7.36 6.94
C LYS A 98 -8.39 6.27 7.97
N TRP A 99 -7.81 5.08 7.79
CA TRP A 99 -7.98 3.97 8.71
C TRP A 99 -7.50 4.31 10.13
N GLN A 100 -6.32 4.94 10.24
CA GLN A 100 -5.77 5.34 11.54
C GLN A 100 -6.68 6.34 12.27
N ARG A 101 -7.27 7.30 11.56
CA ARG A 101 -8.24 8.24 12.17
C ARG A 101 -9.50 7.52 12.63
N PHE A 102 -10.03 6.62 11.81
CA PHE A 102 -11.21 5.83 12.16
C PHE A 102 -10.94 4.95 13.39
N SER A 103 -9.86 4.17 13.37
CA SER A 103 -9.43 3.32 14.48
C SER A 103 -9.24 4.13 15.77
N LYS A 104 -8.52 5.27 15.73
CA LYS A 104 -8.36 6.14 16.91
C LYS A 104 -9.69 6.65 17.47
N LYS A 105 -10.68 6.93 16.61
CA LYS A 105 -12.02 7.34 17.07
C LYS A 105 -12.72 6.17 17.77
N LYS A 106 -12.66 4.97 17.19
CA LYS A 106 -13.24 3.75 17.78
C LYS A 106 -12.59 3.35 19.09
N ASP A 107 -11.27 3.48 19.22
CA ASP A 107 -10.57 3.19 20.47
C ASP A 107 -11.01 4.12 21.61
N ARG A 108 -11.23 5.41 21.31
CA ARG A 108 -11.76 6.38 22.28
C ARG A 108 -13.18 6.03 22.72
N GLU A 109 -14.06 5.71 21.77
CA GLU A 109 -15.43 5.27 22.07
C GLU A 109 -15.43 4.04 22.98
N LEU A 110 -14.59 3.04 22.67
CA LEU A 110 -14.46 1.82 23.45
C LEU A 110 -13.90 2.08 24.86
N ASN A 111 -12.92 2.98 25.00
CA ASN A 111 -12.36 3.34 26.30
C ASN A 111 -13.39 4.08 27.17
N MET A 112 -14.20 4.96 26.60
CA MET A 112 -15.31 5.60 27.34
C MET A 112 -16.30 4.56 27.86
N MET A 113 -16.70 3.60 27.02
CA MET A 113 -17.59 2.51 27.46
C MET A 113 -16.96 1.64 28.56
N ARG A 114 -15.64 1.40 28.50
CA ARG A 114 -14.92 0.67 29.57
C ARG A 114 -14.97 1.39 30.90
N MET A 115 -14.66 2.69 30.92
CA MET A 115 -14.71 3.50 32.14
C MET A 115 -16.13 3.55 32.72
N GLU A 116 -17.15 3.65 31.86
CA GLU A 116 -18.55 3.67 32.28
C GLU A 116 -19.00 2.33 32.89
N ASN A 117 -18.58 1.20 32.29
CA ASN A 117 -18.82 -0.13 32.86
C ASN A 117 -18.11 -0.32 34.21
N GLU A 118 -16.90 0.22 34.37
CA GLU A 118 -16.17 0.20 35.65
C GLU A 118 -16.88 1.04 36.72
N ARG A 119 -17.33 2.25 36.37
CA ARG A 119 -18.13 3.11 37.26
C ARG A 119 -19.38 2.37 37.74
N MET A 120 -20.13 1.78 36.82
CA MET A 120 -21.37 1.06 37.14
C MET A 120 -21.11 -0.17 38.02
N LYS A 121 -20.00 -0.89 37.84
CA LYS A 121 -19.61 -1.99 38.73
C LYS A 121 -19.38 -1.51 40.16
N LEU A 122 -18.62 -0.42 40.33
CA LEU A 122 -18.36 0.15 41.67
C LEU A 122 -19.66 0.63 42.33
N GLU A 123 -20.58 1.24 41.58
CA GLU A 123 -21.90 1.62 42.10
C GLU A 123 -22.73 0.42 42.53
N ASN A 124 -22.75 -0.65 41.73
CA ASN A 124 -23.43 -1.90 42.09
C ASN A 124 -22.83 -2.54 43.35
N GLU A 125 -21.50 -2.51 43.50
CA GLU A 125 -20.81 -3.00 44.69
C GLU A 125 -21.16 -2.16 45.92
N CYS A 126 -21.14 -0.83 45.82
CA CYS A 126 -21.54 0.08 46.90
C CYS A 126 -22.99 -0.17 47.36
N LEU A 127 -23.93 -0.24 46.41
CA LEU A 127 -25.33 -0.53 46.71
C LEU A 127 -25.52 -1.90 47.37
N SER A 128 -24.77 -2.91 46.91
CA SER A 128 -24.80 -4.24 47.53
C SER A 128 -24.31 -4.23 48.98
N LEU A 129 -23.26 -3.47 49.29
CA LEU A 129 -22.76 -3.31 50.65
C LEU A 129 -23.73 -2.55 51.55
N GLU A 130 -24.37 -1.50 51.03
CA GLU A 130 -25.38 -0.74 51.77
C GLU A 130 -26.60 -1.59 52.11
N LEU A 131 -27.07 -2.42 51.17
CA LEU A 131 -28.14 -3.38 51.41
C LEU A 131 -27.79 -4.37 52.53
N ARG A 132 -26.58 -4.96 52.48
CA ARG A 132 -26.09 -5.87 53.53
C ARG A 132 -26.01 -5.17 54.90
N GLN A 133 -25.60 -3.91 54.93
CA GLN A 133 -25.55 -3.15 56.17
C GLN A 133 -26.95 -2.95 56.76
N LYS A 134 -27.93 -2.54 55.94
CA LYS A 134 -29.33 -2.38 56.38
C LYS A 134 -29.94 -3.69 56.86
N GLU A 135 -29.64 -4.81 56.21
CA GLU A 135 -30.06 -6.15 56.67
C GLU A 135 -29.53 -6.45 58.08
N MET A 136 -28.24 -6.20 58.33
CA MET A 136 -27.65 -6.39 59.67
C MET A 136 -28.26 -5.46 60.73
N GLU A 137 -28.56 -4.20 60.39
CA GLU A 137 -29.21 -3.24 61.29
C GLU A 137 -30.64 -3.68 61.65
N LEU A 138 -31.40 -4.18 60.68
CA LEU A 138 -32.73 -4.75 60.91
C LEU A 138 -32.67 -6.01 61.79
N ASP A 139 -31.68 -6.88 61.60
CA ASP A 139 -31.48 -8.05 62.45
C ASP A 139 -31.14 -7.67 63.90
N LEU A 140 -30.28 -6.66 64.09
CA LEU A 140 -29.91 -6.15 65.41
C LEU A 140 -31.10 -5.51 66.13
N THR A 141 -31.89 -4.70 65.41
CA THR A 141 -33.10 -4.09 65.97
C THR A 141 -34.15 -5.15 66.31
N SER A 142 -34.35 -6.15 65.44
CA SER A 142 -35.23 -7.30 65.71
C SER A 142 -34.82 -8.05 66.99
N LYS A 143 -33.53 -8.39 67.13
CA LYS A 143 -32.97 -9.05 68.33
C LYS A 143 -33.13 -8.21 69.59
N LYS A 144 -32.89 -6.89 69.53
CA LYS A 144 -33.13 -5.97 70.66
C LYS A 144 -34.60 -5.96 71.07
N THR A 145 -35.51 -5.84 70.11
CA THR A 145 -36.96 -5.85 70.38
C THR A 145 -37.43 -7.17 70.99
N GLN A 146 -36.82 -8.29 70.61
CA GLN A 146 -37.07 -9.60 71.23
C GLN A 146 -36.53 -9.66 72.66
N LEU A 147 -35.32 -9.12 72.91
CA LEU A 147 -34.72 -9.08 74.24
C LEU A 147 -35.56 -8.27 75.24
N CYS A 148 -36.08 -7.11 74.80
CA CYS A 148 -36.96 -6.26 75.62
C CYS A 148 -38.34 -6.90 75.92
N LYS A 149 -38.72 -8.00 75.27
CA LYS A 149 -39.96 -8.73 75.58
C LYS A 149 -39.76 -9.84 76.61
N ILE A 150 -38.51 -10.17 76.96
CA ILE A 150 -38.15 -11.25 77.88
C ILE A 150 -37.83 -10.70 79.30
N ILE A 151 -37.58 -9.39 79.41
CA ILE A 151 -37.43 -8.66 80.68
C ILE A 151 -38.78 -8.05 81.07
#